data_AF-A0A2D6DPN8-F1
#
_entry.id   AF-A0A2D6DPN8-F1
#
_cell.length_a   1.000
_cell.length_b   1.000
_cell.length_c   1.000
_cell.angle_alpha   90.00
_cell.angle_beta   90.00
_cell.angle_gamma   90.00
#
_symmetry.space_group_name_H-M   'P 1'
#
loop_
_entity.id
_entity.type
_entity.pdbx_description
1 polymer ?
#
loop_
_entity_poly.entity_id
_entity_poly.type
_entity_poly.pdbx_seq_one_letter_code
_entity_poly.pdbx_strand_id
1 'polypeptide(L)'
;AAFNEMYRVLKKGGELVTVDVDKPSTLLGKLIGLSRYHVKEIRDNMKVPLELLLTEAGFKNIKVLKKKWGIFSYIRAVKTG
;
A
#
# COMPACT_ATOMS: atom_id res chain seq x y z
N ALA A 1 9.88 3.75 -7.31
CA ALA A 1 8.64 4.43 -7.75
C ALA A 1 7.93 5.01 -6.51
N ALA A 2 7.04 6.00 -6.67
CA ALA A 2 6.31 6.82 -5.67
C ALA A 2 6.74 6.71 -4.18
N PHE A 3 6.63 5.55 -3.54
CA PHE A 3 7.10 5.33 -2.16
C PHE A 3 8.58 5.66 -1.92
N ASN A 4 9.48 5.47 -2.89
CA ASN A 4 10.89 5.88 -2.74
C ASN A 4 11.02 7.40 -2.60
N GLU A 5 10.20 8.15 -3.33
CA GLU A 5 10.20 9.61 -3.27
C GLU A 5 9.56 10.09 -1.96
N MET A 6 8.45 9.47 -1.55
CA MET A 6 7.85 9.71 -0.23
C MET A 6 8.84 9.43 0.90
N TYR A 7 9.58 8.32 0.82
CA TYR A 7 10.66 8.01 1.75
C TYR A 7 11.74 9.08 1.73
N ARG A 8 12.19 9.52 0.55
CA ARG A 8 13.24 10.54 0.40
C ARG A 8 12.86 11.86 1.09
N VAL A 9 11.65 12.35 0.89
CA VAL A 9 11.21 13.68 1.38
C VAL A 9 10.81 13.71 2.85
N LEU A 10 10.43 12.57 3.43
CA LEU A 10 10.12 12.51 4.86
C LEU A 10 11.36 12.79 5.71
N LYS A 11 11.17 13.46 6.85
CA LYS A 11 12.22 13.59 7.88
C LYS A 11 12.47 12.24 8.55
N LYS A 12 13.66 12.07 9.15
CA LYS A 12 13.93 10.90 10.01
C LYS A 12 12.90 10.84 11.15
N GLY A 13 12.33 9.66 11.36
CA GLY A 13 11.20 9.44 12.28
C GLY A 13 9.83 9.85 11.71
N GLY A 14 9.78 10.42 10.50
CA GLY A 14 8.54 10.81 9.84
C GLY A 14 7.65 9.62 9.50
N GLU A 15 6.36 9.86 9.52
CA GLU A 15 5.34 8.83 9.29
C GLU A 15 4.68 9.00 7.94
N LEU A 16 4.54 7.89 7.21
CA LEU A 16 3.64 7.78 6.08
C LEU A 16 2.33 7.15 6.58
N VAL A 17 1.24 7.89 6.44
CA VAL A 17 -0.12 7.37 6.65
C VAL A 17 -0.86 7.50 5.33
N THR A 18 -1.27 6.37 4.75
CA THR A 18 -1.87 6.34 3.42
C THR A 18 -3.01 5.33 3.31
N VAL A 19 -3.84 5.53 2.29
CA VAL A 19 -4.86 4.58 1.83
C VAL A 19 -4.60 4.31 0.38
N ASP A 20 -4.39 3.04 0.03
CA ASP A 20 -4.17 2.64 -1.36
C ASP A 20 -4.86 1.30 -1.64
N VAL A 21 -5.01 1.00 -2.93
CA VAL A 21 -5.34 -0.34 -3.42
C VAL A 21 -4.22 -1.28 -3.01
N ASP A 22 -4.61 -2.39 -2.40
CA ASP A 22 -3.74 -3.45 -1.95
C ASP A 22 -4.22 -4.78 -2.53
N LYS A 23 -3.42 -5.83 -2.36
CA LYS A 23 -3.78 -7.19 -2.75
C LYS A 23 -5.13 -7.58 -2.13
N PRO A 24 -6.13 -7.95 -2.94
CA PRO A 24 -7.44 -8.37 -2.45
C PRO A 24 -7.34 -9.58 -1.50
N SER A 25 -8.05 -9.51 -0.39
CA SER A 25 -8.02 -10.51 0.70
C SER A 25 -9.34 -11.22 0.95
N THR A 26 -10.45 -10.70 0.41
CA THR A 26 -11.79 -11.28 0.54
C THR A 26 -12.43 -11.52 -0.83
N LEU A 27 -13.49 -12.31 -0.88
CA LEU A 27 -14.25 -12.54 -2.12
C LEU A 27 -14.79 -11.21 -2.70
N LEU A 28 -15.37 -10.36 -1.84
CA LEU A 28 -15.82 -9.03 -2.22
C LEU A 28 -14.69 -8.17 -2.78
N GLY A 29 -13.52 -8.18 -2.14
CA GLY A 29 -12.33 -7.47 -2.63
C GLY A 29 -11.87 -7.97 -3.99
N LYS A 30 -11.89 -9.30 -4.22
CA LYS A 30 -11.55 -9.90 -5.52
C LYS A 30 -12.52 -9.48 -6.62
N LEU A 31 -13.83 -9.43 -6.33
CA LEU A 31 -14.84 -8.96 -7.28
C LEU A 31 -14.67 -7.49 -7.63
N ILE A 32 -14.41 -6.63 -6.63
CA ILE A 32 -14.09 -5.22 -6.84
C ILE A 32 -12.83 -5.09 -7.71
N GLY A 33 -11.77 -5.84 -7.37
CA GLY A 33 -10.52 -5.85 -8.12
C GLY A 33 -10.70 -6.28 -9.58
N LEU A 34 -11.50 -7.32 -9.83
CA LEU A 34 -11.84 -7.78 -11.18
C LEU A 34 -12.56 -6.71 -11.99
N SER A 35 -13.54 -6.02 -11.40
CA SER A 35 -14.28 -4.94 -12.08
C SER A 35 -13.41 -3.76 -12.50
N ARG A 36 -12.24 -3.59 -11.86
CA ARG A 36 -11.27 -2.52 -12.12
C ARG A 36 -9.98 -3.03 -12.77
N TYR A 37 -9.92 -4.28 -13.21
CA TYR A 37 -8.71 -4.90 -13.75
C TYR A 37 -8.19 -4.22 -15.03
N HIS A 38 -9.08 -3.53 -15.77
CA HIS A 38 -8.71 -2.76 -16.95
C HIS A 38 -7.88 -1.50 -16.64
N VAL A 39 -7.87 -1.04 -15.38
CA VAL A 39 -7.06 0.10 -14.92
C VAL A 39 -5.68 -0.43 -14.56
N LYS A 40 -4.66 -0.07 -15.34
CA LYS A 40 -3.30 -0.62 -15.24
C LYS A 40 -2.72 -0.42 -13.84
N GLU A 41 -2.87 0.77 -13.27
CA GLU A 41 -2.36 1.16 -11.96
C GLU A 41 -2.96 0.28 -10.85
N ILE A 42 -4.27 0.06 -10.89
CA ILE A 42 -4.98 -0.80 -9.92
C ILE A 42 -4.51 -2.25 -10.10
N ARG A 43 -4.45 -2.73 -11.35
CA ARG A 43 -3.98 -4.09 -11.65
C ARG A 43 -2.58 -4.34 -11.14
N ASP A 44 -1.67 -3.39 -11.32
CA ASP A 44 -0.28 -3.54 -10.90
C ASP A 44 -0.16 -3.47 -9.37
N ASN A 45 -0.91 -2.56 -8.71
CA ASN A 45 -0.97 -2.48 -7.25
C ASN A 45 -1.57 -3.75 -6.59
N MET A 46 -2.46 -4.48 -7.27
CA MET A 46 -3.03 -5.72 -6.74
C MET A 46 -2.06 -6.93 -6.73
N LYS A 47 -0.95 -6.87 -7.46
CA LYS A 47 -0.01 -8.00 -7.61
C LYS A 47 0.85 -8.21 -6.37
N VAL A 48 1.33 -7.11 -5.80
CA VAL A 48 2.30 -7.09 -4.71
C VAL A 48 1.66 -6.49 -3.46
N PRO A 49 1.77 -7.12 -2.28
CA PRO A 49 1.26 -6.53 -1.05
C PRO A 49 1.89 -5.15 -0.79
N LEU A 50 1.08 -4.19 -0.38
CA LEU A 50 1.53 -2.82 -0.13
C LEU A 50 2.66 -2.73 0.91
N GLU A 51 2.64 -3.63 1.90
CA GLU A 51 3.69 -3.78 2.91
C GLU A 51 5.05 -4.12 2.31
N LEU A 52 5.09 -4.96 1.27
CA LEU A 52 6.35 -5.32 0.61
C LEU A 52 6.92 -4.12 -0.14
N LEU A 53 6.08 -3.38 -0.87
CA LEU A 53 6.49 -2.18 -1.61
C LEU A 53 7.07 -1.10 -0.67
N LEU A 54 6.47 -0.94 0.51
CA LEU A 54 6.96 -0.01 1.54
C LEU A 54 8.26 -0.49 2.18
N THR A 55 8.40 -1.79 2.39
CA THR A 55 9.64 -2.39 2.90
C THR A 55 10.78 -2.21 1.92
N GLU A 56 10.54 -2.44 0.63
CA GLU A 56 11.50 -2.21 -0.46
C GLU A 56 11.92 -0.74 -0.58
N ALA A 57 11.00 0.20 -0.31
CA ALA A 57 11.30 1.62 -0.27
C ALA A 57 12.11 2.07 0.97
N GLY A 58 12.26 1.19 1.97
CA GLY A 58 13.05 1.45 3.18
C GLY A 58 12.25 1.80 4.43
N PHE A 59 10.91 1.87 4.35
CA PHE A 59 10.08 2.11 5.53
C PHE A 59 10.16 0.93 6.51
N LYS A 60 9.95 1.24 7.80
CA LYS A 60 9.89 0.28 8.91
C LYS A 60 8.62 0.48 9.74
N ASN A 61 8.40 -0.40 10.72
CA ASN A 61 7.23 -0.36 11.60
C ASN A 61 5.91 -0.29 10.82
N ILE A 62 5.82 -1.03 9.72
CA ILE A 62 4.67 -1.03 8.82
C ILE A 62 3.51 -1.73 9.53
N LYS A 63 2.35 -1.07 9.56
CA LYS A 63 1.12 -1.61 10.16
C LYS A 63 -0.07 -1.33 9.26
N VAL A 64 -0.77 -2.39 8.86
CA VAL A 64 -2.11 -2.28 8.27
C VAL A 64 -3.09 -1.98 9.40
N LEU A 65 -3.59 -0.75 9.45
CA LEU A 65 -4.51 -0.27 10.47
C LEU A 65 -5.93 -0.77 10.21
N LYS A 66 -6.32 -0.87 8.94
CA LYS A 66 -7.65 -1.30 8.51
C LYS A 66 -7.61 -1.77 7.07
N LYS A 67 -8.41 -2.79 6.73
CA LYS A 67 -8.68 -3.18 5.35
C LYS A 67 -10.15 -2.99 5.03
N LYS A 68 -10.48 -2.03 4.16
CA LYS A 68 -11.85 -1.70 3.77
C LYS A 68 -12.23 -2.47 2.51
N TRP A 69 -13.41 -3.10 2.52
CA TRP A 69 -13.93 -3.92 1.40
C TRP A 69 -13.01 -5.07 0.94
N GLY A 70 -12.00 -5.41 1.75
CA GLY A 70 -11.01 -6.44 1.43
C GLY A 70 -9.95 -6.05 0.40
N ILE A 71 -9.91 -4.80 -0.11
CA ILE A 71 -8.99 -4.35 -1.17
C ILE A 71 -8.31 -3.01 -0.88
N PHE A 72 -8.88 -2.12 -0.08
CA PHE A 72 -8.24 -0.85 0.29
C PHE A 72 -7.57 -0.98 1.65
N SER A 73 -6.25 -0.80 1.72
CA SER A 73 -5.50 -0.87 2.97
C SER A 73 -5.16 0.51 3.48
N TYR A 74 -5.51 0.77 4.73
CA TYR A 74 -5.07 1.90 5.51
C TYR A 74 -3.78 1.47 6.20
N ILE A 75 -2.67 2.11 5.85
CA ILE A 75 -1.35 1.72 6.33
C ILE A 75 -0.67 2.89 7.01
N ARG A 76 0.10 2.56 8.06
CA ARG A 76 1.08 3.44 8.69
C ARG A 76 2.46 2.82 8.56
N ALA A 77 3.46 3.63 8.21
CA ALA A 77 4.85 3.23 8.11
C ALA A 77 5.78 4.37 8.55
N VAL A 78 7.00 4.07 8.99
CA VAL A 78 7.93 5.04 9.58
C VAL A 78 9.25 5.07 8.81
N LYS A 79 9.77 6.26 8.54
CA LYS A 79 11.14 6.45 8.04
C LYS A 79 12.13 6.37 9.20
N THR A 80 13.04 5.39 9.17
CA THR A 80 14.02 5.20 10.25
C THR A 80 15.42 5.72 9.92
N GLY A 81 15.79 5.77 8.63
CA GLY A 81 17.06 6.28 8.13
C GLY A 81 16.93 7.68 7.55
#